data_AF-A0AAJ4Y9V8-F1
#
_entry.id   AF-A0AAJ4Y9V8-F1
#
_cell.length_a   1.000
_cell.length_b   1.000
_cell.length_c   1.000
_cell.angle_alpha   90.00
_cell.angle_beta   90.00
_cell.angle_gamma   90.00
#
_symmetry.space_group_name_H-M   'P 1'
#
loop_
_entity.id
_entity.type
_entity.pdbx_description
1 polymer ?
#
loop_
_entity_poly.entity_id
_entity_poly.type
_entity_poly.pdbx_seq_one_letter_code
_entity_poly.pdbx_strand_id
1 'polypeptide(L)'
;MPTNGTYTPPSPRIERATGVTDGSGNVTFTWPAGAFSAPPVVTHSIEAAAVGVRTARITANSATATTFQVLVTTGVTVLGISVLGPGVAASGVTVHAHAVAP
;
A
#
# COMPACT_ATOMS: atom_id res chain seq x y z
N MET A 1 17.62 -47.11 -2.94
CA MET A 1 17.97 -45.95 -3.78
C MET A 1 17.43 -44.72 -3.05
N PRO A 2 18.28 -43.83 -2.50
CA PRO A 2 17.79 -42.71 -1.71
C PRO A 2 17.43 -41.55 -2.67
N THR A 3 16.27 -40.92 -2.46
CA THR A 3 15.69 -39.86 -3.30
C THR A 3 15.97 -38.45 -2.74
N ASN A 4 17.02 -38.32 -1.95
CA ASN A 4 17.40 -37.07 -1.30
C ASN A 4 18.10 -36.13 -2.29
N GLY A 5 17.30 -35.28 -2.95
CA GLY A 5 17.76 -34.08 -3.63
C GLY A 5 17.57 -32.85 -2.74
N THR A 6 18.55 -31.96 -2.71
CA THR A 6 18.40 -30.63 -2.11
C THR A 6 17.72 -29.70 -3.12
N TYR A 7 16.50 -29.28 -2.82
CA TYR A 7 15.79 -28.24 -3.57
C TYR A 7 15.95 -26.90 -2.85
N THR A 8 16.51 -25.89 -3.53
CA THR A 8 16.45 -24.50 -3.07
C THR A 8 15.32 -23.82 -3.85
N PRO A 9 14.22 -23.41 -3.20
CA PRO A 9 13.18 -22.64 -3.86
C PRO A 9 13.77 -21.32 -4.39
N PRO A 10 13.37 -20.86 -5.59
CA PRO A 10 13.69 -19.52 -6.01
C PRO A 10 13.15 -18.52 -4.97
N SER A 11 13.93 -17.50 -4.63
CA SER A 11 13.43 -16.43 -3.76
C SER A 11 12.24 -15.74 -4.44
N PRO A 12 11.14 -15.45 -3.71
CA PRO A 12 10.03 -14.67 -4.24
C PRO A 12 10.54 -13.34 -4.79
N ARG A 13 10.03 -12.92 -5.95
CA ARG A 13 10.37 -11.61 -6.51
C ARG A 13 9.79 -10.50 -5.63
N ILE A 14 10.60 -9.50 -5.32
CA ILE A 14 10.25 -8.37 -4.45
C ILE A 14 10.47 -7.07 -5.22
N GLU A 15 9.48 -6.20 -5.22
CA GLU A 15 9.58 -4.84 -5.77
C GLU A 15 9.22 -3.82 -4.68
N ARG A 16 9.82 -2.63 -4.76
CA ARG A 16 9.63 -1.54 -3.80
C ARG A 16 9.39 -0.25 -4.55
N ALA A 17 8.44 0.54 -4.08
CA ALA A 17 8.17 1.84 -4.65
C ALA A 17 7.72 2.83 -3.58
N THR A 18 8.03 4.11 -3.81
CA THR A 18 7.58 5.22 -2.99
C THR A 18 6.88 6.23 -3.89
N GLY A 19 5.75 6.75 -3.44
CA GLY A 19 4.90 7.61 -4.24
C GLY A 19 4.08 8.52 -3.36
N VAL A 20 3.61 9.62 -3.94
CA VAL A 20 2.84 10.65 -3.25
C VAL A 20 1.41 10.61 -3.76
N THR A 21 0.46 10.71 -2.85
CA THR A 21 -0.97 10.73 -3.22
C THR A 21 -1.38 12.01 -3.92
N ASP A 22 -2.25 11.87 -4.91
CA ASP A 22 -2.86 12.96 -5.66
C ASP A 22 -3.99 13.67 -4.87
N GLY A 23 -4.64 14.64 -5.51
CA GLY A 23 -5.76 15.41 -4.91
C GLY A 23 -6.98 14.56 -4.55
N SER A 24 -7.10 13.35 -5.10
CA SER A 24 -8.14 12.37 -4.74
C SER A 24 -7.68 11.37 -3.68
N GLY A 25 -6.46 11.55 -3.15
CA GLY A 25 -5.86 10.65 -2.17
C GLY A 25 -5.36 9.35 -2.79
N ASN A 26 -5.19 9.27 -4.11
CA ASN A 26 -4.76 8.04 -4.78
C ASN A 26 -3.26 8.07 -5.09
N VAL A 27 -2.63 6.91 -5.02
CA VAL A 27 -1.26 6.70 -5.53
C VAL A 27 -1.23 5.38 -6.29
N THR A 28 -0.66 5.39 -7.49
CA THR A 28 -0.50 4.21 -8.33
C THR A 28 0.98 3.88 -8.49
N PHE A 29 1.35 2.68 -8.09
CA PHE A 29 2.67 2.12 -8.31
C PHE A 29 2.64 1.27 -9.57
N THR A 30 3.56 1.53 -10.49
CA THR A 30 3.74 0.72 -11.70
C THR A 30 4.91 -0.23 -11.46
N TRP A 31 4.67 -1.53 -11.62
CA TRP A 31 5.68 -2.56 -11.47
C TRP A 31 6.39 -2.82 -12.80
N PRO A 32 7.69 -3.18 -12.78
CA PRO A 32 8.40 -3.54 -13.99
C PRO A 32 7.68 -4.67 -14.75
N ALA A 33 7.67 -4.61 -16.07
CA ALA A 33 7.05 -5.65 -16.89
C ALA A 33 7.68 -7.02 -16.59
N GLY A 34 6.83 -8.03 -16.37
CA GLY A 34 7.26 -9.38 -15.99
C GLY A 34 7.83 -9.51 -14.58
N ALA A 35 7.71 -8.48 -13.73
CA ALA A 35 8.06 -8.59 -12.31
C ALA A 35 7.17 -9.60 -11.58
N PHE A 36 5.89 -9.60 -11.92
CA PHE A 36 4.93 -10.52 -11.34
C PHE A 36 4.14 -11.22 -12.45
N SER A 37 3.88 -12.51 -12.30
CA SER A 37 3.02 -13.30 -13.20
C SER A 37 1.55 -13.22 -12.81
N ALA A 38 1.26 -12.76 -11.59
CA ALA A 38 -0.07 -12.56 -11.01
C ALA A 38 -0.04 -11.30 -10.11
N PRO A 39 -1.19 -10.77 -9.66
CA PRO A 39 -1.20 -9.65 -8.73
C PRO A 39 -0.38 -9.97 -7.47
N PRO A 40 0.59 -9.11 -7.08
CA PRO A 40 1.45 -9.36 -5.93
C PRO A 40 0.70 -9.17 -4.61
N VAL A 41 1.23 -9.76 -3.54
CA VAL A 41 0.87 -9.40 -2.17
C VAL A 41 1.62 -8.12 -1.81
N VAL A 42 0.89 -7.06 -1.45
CA VAL A 42 1.48 -5.75 -1.20
C VAL A 42 1.27 -5.33 0.25
N THR A 43 2.36 -5.06 0.95
CA THR A 43 2.36 -4.35 2.23
C THR A 43 2.71 -2.89 1.99
N HIS A 44 2.14 -1.99 2.80
CA HIS A 44 2.39 -0.56 2.67
C HIS A 44 2.71 0.07 4.02
N SER A 45 3.42 1.19 3.98
CA SER A 45 3.56 2.11 5.11
C SER A 45 3.32 3.53 4.65
N ILE A 46 2.81 4.35 5.55
CA ILE A 46 2.47 5.75 5.26
C ILE A 46 3.47 6.63 6.01
N GLU A 47 4.22 7.42 5.26
CA GLU A 47 5.05 8.49 5.80
C GLU A 47 4.24 9.78 5.71
N ALA A 48 3.72 10.23 6.85
CA ALA A 48 2.91 11.43 6.92
C ALA A 48 3.27 12.30 8.13
N ALA A 49 3.02 13.60 8.01
CA ALA A 49 3.15 14.56 9.09
C ALA A 49 2.21 14.24 10.28
N ALA A 50 2.53 14.82 11.44
CA ALA A 50 1.99 14.45 12.75
C ALA A 50 0.45 14.53 12.94
N VAL A 51 -0.30 15.13 12.00
CA VAL A 51 -1.73 15.41 12.19
C VAL A 51 -2.60 14.45 11.39
N GLY A 52 -3.59 13.84 12.05
CA GLY A 52 -4.65 13.03 11.45
C GLY A 52 -4.38 11.53 11.46
N VAL A 53 -5.42 10.74 11.74
CA VAL A 53 -5.39 9.28 11.56
C VAL A 53 -5.56 9.00 10.07
N ARG A 54 -4.75 8.09 9.54
CA ARG A 54 -4.78 7.73 8.12
C ARG A 54 -5.12 6.28 7.94
N THR A 55 -5.92 6.00 6.92
CA THR A 55 -6.21 4.65 6.46
C THR A 55 -5.84 4.58 5.00
N ALA A 56 -5.22 3.48 4.59
CA ALA A 56 -4.96 3.21 3.18
C ALA A 56 -5.54 1.85 2.81
N ARG A 57 -6.12 1.80 1.61
CA ARG A 57 -6.69 0.57 1.04
C ARG A 57 -6.22 0.41 -0.39
N ILE A 58 -5.99 -0.83 -0.82
CA ILE A 58 -5.75 -1.15 -2.21
C ILE A 58 -7.09 -1.07 -2.95
N THR A 59 -7.18 -0.22 -3.97
CA THR A 59 -8.38 -0.04 -4.81
C THR A 59 -8.29 -0.79 -6.13
N ALA A 60 -7.07 -1.07 -6.60
CA ALA A 60 -6.81 -1.91 -7.75
C ALA A 60 -5.47 -2.62 -7.60
N ASN A 61 -5.38 -3.90 -7.98
CA ASN A 61 -4.13 -4.66 -7.96
C ASN A 61 -4.04 -5.57 -9.17
N SER A 62 -2.92 -5.49 -9.86
CA SER A 62 -2.59 -6.27 -11.05
C SER A 62 -1.10 -6.60 -11.05
N ALA A 63 -0.69 -7.51 -11.93
CA ALA A 63 0.72 -7.88 -12.09
C ALA A 63 1.63 -6.70 -12.47
N THR A 64 1.07 -5.65 -13.09
CA THR A 64 1.83 -4.50 -13.60
C THR A 64 1.60 -3.22 -12.79
N ALA A 65 0.60 -3.17 -11.91
CA ALA A 65 0.33 -1.99 -11.10
C ALA A 65 -0.53 -2.27 -9.86
N THR A 66 -0.28 -1.49 -8.79
CA THR A 66 -1.11 -1.47 -7.58
C THR A 66 -1.50 -0.02 -7.25
N THR A 67 -2.78 0.23 -7.03
CA THR A 67 -3.29 1.55 -6.63
C THR A 67 -3.79 1.52 -5.20
N PHE A 68 -3.35 2.50 -4.41
CA PHE A 68 -3.83 2.75 -3.06
C PHE A 68 -4.68 4.02 -3.03
N GLN A 69 -5.72 4.02 -2.20
CA GLN A 69 -6.41 5.22 -1.76
C GLN A 69 -6.10 5.45 -0.28
N VAL A 70 -5.67 6.67 0.05
CA VAL A 70 -5.39 7.11 1.40
C VAL A 70 -6.43 8.15 1.82
N LEU A 71 -7.07 7.89 2.95
CA LEU A 71 -7.99 8.81 3.61
C LEU A 71 -7.36 9.31 4.90
N VAL A 72 -7.61 10.58 5.22
CA VAL A 72 -7.25 11.21 6.50
C VAL A 72 -8.52 11.62 7.24
N THR A 73 -8.51 11.41 8.54
CA THR A 73 -9.54 11.89 9.46
C THR A 73 -8.88 12.56 10.66
N THR A 74 -9.57 13.57 11.20
CA THR A 74 -9.15 14.31 12.39
C THR A 74 -10.15 14.08 13.50
N GLY A 75 -9.66 14.07 14.74
CA GLY A 75 -10.55 14.08 15.91
C GLY A 75 -11.37 15.37 15.94
N VAL A 76 -12.66 15.24 16.24
CA VAL A 76 -13.57 16.36 16.48
C VAL A 76 -14.30 16.15 17.80
N THR A 77 -14.66 17.24 18.47
CA THR A 77 -15.43 17.21 19.71
C THR A 77 -16.84 17.70 19.44
N VAL A 78 -17.83 16.85 19.73
CA VAL A 78 -19.25 17.19 19.58
C VAL A 78 -19.90 17.03 20.96
N LEU A 79 -20.40 18.14 21.52
CA LEU A 79 -21.06 18.15 22.84
C LEU A 79 -20.20 17.52 23.97
N GLY A 80 -18.87 17.66 23.89
CA GLY A 80 -17.93 17.09 24.86
C GLY A 80 -17.50 15.65 24.60
N ILE A 81 -17.99 15.01 23.53
CA ILE A 81 -17.61 13.64 23.12
C ILE A 81 -16.56 13.73 22.02
N SER A 82 -15.43 13.03 22.19
CA SER A 82 -14.39 12.90 21.17
C SER A 82 -14.75 11.81 20.17
N VAL A 83 -14.88 12.19 18.89
CA VAL A 83 -15.18 11.28 17.78
C VAL A 83 -14.20 11.49 16.62
N LEU A 84 -14.04 10.50 15.75
CA LEU A 84 -13.35 10.69 14.47
C LEU A 84 -14.29 11.36 13.48
N GLY A 85 -13.79 12.40 12.80
CA GLY A 85 -14.49 13.02 11.68
C GLY A 85 -14.60 12.09 10.46
N PRO A 86 -15.35 12.50 9.42
CA PRO A 86 -15.39 11.76 8.17
C PRO A 86 -13.99 11.69 7.53
N GLY A 87 -13.71 10.56 6.86
CA GLY A 87 -12.48 10.41 6.08
C GLY A 87 -12.54 11.24 4.81
N VAL A 88 -11.54 12.10 4.60
CA VAL A 88 -11.36 12.87 3.36
C VAL A 88 -10.11 12.42 2.63
N ALA A 89 -10.02 12.69 1.33
CA ALA A 89 -8.85 12.38 0.52
C ALA A 89 -7.58 12.97 1.13
N ALA A 90 -6.59 12.13 1.39
CA ALA A 90 -5.30 12.56 1.93
C ALA A 90 -4.34 12.85 0.78
N SER A 91 -4.33 14.09 0.27
CA SER A 91 -3.40 14.54 -0.77
C SER A 91 -2.00 14.81 -0.20
N GLY A 92 -0.96 14.57 -1.01
CA GLY A 92 0.42 14.92 -0.65
C GLY A 92 1.05 14.01 0.41
N VAL A 93 0.49 12.81 0.62
CA VAL A 93 0.99 11.83 1.59
C VAL A 93 1.93 10.85 0.90
N THR A 94 3.10 10.62 1.49
CA THR A 94 4.05 9.63 0.99
C THR A 94 3.62 8.22 1.41
N VAL A 95 3.53 7.31 0.45
CA VAL A 95 3.24 5.90 0.65
C VAL A 95 4.43 5.09 0.15
N HIS A 96 4.89 4.18 0.99
CA HIS A 96 5.90 3.18 0.64
C HIS A 96 5.19 1.85 0.42
N ALA A 97 5.43 1.22 -0.71
CA ALA A 97 4.88 -0.08 -1.07
C ALA A 97 6.00 -1.12 -1.17
N HIS A 98 5.71 -2.31 -0.65
CA HIS A 98 6.55 -3.49 -0.72
C HIS A 98 5.70 -4.64 -1.30
N ALA A 99 5.98 -4.98 -2.55
CA ALA A 99 5.24 -6.00 -3.30
C ALA A 99 6.05 -7.30 -3.35
N VAL A 100 5.41 -8.43 -3.08
CA VAL A 100 6.02 -9.77 -3.09
C VAL A 100 5.20 -10.68 -4.01
N ALA A 101 5.86 -11.51 -4.80
CA ALA A 101 5.21 -12.55 -5.60
C ALA A 101 4.36 -13.48 -4.69
N PRO A 102 3.16 -13.89 -5.14
CA PRO A 102 2.26 -14.76 -4.36
C PRO A 102 2.77 -16.19 -4.18
#